data_AF-A0A0B2X8Y6-F1
#
_entry.id   AF-A0A0B2X8Y6-F1
#
_cell.length_a   1.000
_cell.length_b   1.000
_cell.length_c   1.000
_cell.angle_alpha   90.00
_cell.angle_beta   90.00
_cell.angle_gamma   90.00
#
_symmetry.space_group_name_H-M   'P 1'
#
loop_
_entity.id
_entity.type
_entity.pdbx_description
1 polymer ?
#
loop_
_entity_poly.entity_id
_entity_poly.type
_entity_poly.pdbx_seq_one_letter_code
_entity_poly.pdbx_strand_id
1 'polypeptide(L)'
;MPATKKWETTDELDLCMAIILTGGSTNSYKWPEIHEIMTSIGHGFTKDAISQHFTKVILRQFKGRHGFPPGKLESVSPAKTKKRAAEDAAESPSKRRAD
;
A
#
# COMPACT_ATOMS: atom_id res chain seq x y z
N MET A 1 -21.56 6.55 7.29
CA MET A 1 -20.42 5.81 6.72
C MET A 1 -19.43 6.83 6.19
N PRO A 2 -18.13 6.77 6.53
CA PRO A 2 -17.18 7.74 5.99
C PRO A 2 -17.18 7.58 4.47
N ALA A 3 -17.47 8.66 3.75
CA ALA A 3 -17.46 8.68 2.31
C ALA A 3 -16.06 8.23 1.85
N THR A 4 -16.01 7.07 1.17
CA THR A 4 -14.78 6.57 0.57
C THR A 4 -14.38 7.56 -0.52
N LYS A 5 -13.47 8.48 -0.19
CA LYS A 5 -12.94 9.46 -1.15
C LYS A 5 -12.29 8.65 -2.27
N LYS A 6 -12.85 8.77 -3.48
CA LYS A 6 -12.36 8.06 -4.65
C LYS A 6 -11.05 8.71 -5.08
N TRP A 7 -10.04 7.89 -5.39
CA TRP A 7 -8.79 8.39 -5.94
C TRP A 7 -9.00 8.73 -7.41
N GLU A 8 -8.75 9.98 -7.75
CA GLU A 8 -8.75 10.46 -9.13
C GLU A 8 -7.32 10.45 -9.69
N THR A 9 -7.19 10.46 -11.02
CA THR A 9 -5.88 10.42 -11.70
C THR A 9 -4.98 11.59 -11.27
N THR A 10 -5.58 12.76 -11.02
CA THR A 10 -4.87 13.95 -10.50
C THR A 10 -4.26 13.68 -9.13
N ASP A 11 -4.99 13.03 -8.24
CA ASP A 11 -4.54 12.72 -6.88
C ASP A 11 -3.34 11.76 -6.91
N GLU A 12 -3.37 10.79 -7.82
CA GLU A 12 -2.28 9.83 -7.99
C GLU A 12 -1.02 10.47 -8.57
N LEU A 13 -1.18 11.41 -9.52
CA LEU A 13 -0.07 12.16 -10.10
C LEU A 13 0.59 13.07 -9.07
N ASP A 14 -0.22 13.82 -8.31
CA ASP A 14 0.29 14.69 -7.24
C ASP A 14 1.02 13.89 -6.17
N LEU A 15 0.49 12.73 -5.78
CA LEU A 15 1.15 11.81 -4.85
C LEU A 15 2.51 11.33 -5.40
N CYS A 16 2.55 10.92 -6.67
CA CYS A 16 3.81 10.51 -7.29
C CYS A 16 4.84 11.65 -7.29
N MET A 17 4.42 12.86 -7.63
CA MET A 17 5.29 14.04 -7.63
C MET A 17 5.78 14.40 -6.23
N ALA A 18 4.92 14.34 -5.22
CA ALA A 18 5.31 14.58 -3.82
C ALA A 18 6.37 13.57 -3.34
N ILE A 19 6.24 12.30 -3.73
CA ILE A 19 7.23 11.26 -3.41
C ILE A 19 8.58 11.54 -4.08
N ILE A 20 8.57 11.97 -5.35
CA ILE A 20 9.79 12.33 -6.07
C ILE A 20 10.45 13.57 -5.45
N LEU A 21 9.67 14.61 -5.15
CA LEU A 21 10.15 15.87 -4.59
C LEU A 21 10.83 15.70 -3.22
N THR A 22 10.27 14.84 -2.37
CA THR A 22 10.84 14.55 -1.04
C THR A 22 12.09 13.67 -1.07
N GLY A 23 12.48 13.18 -2.26
CA GLY A 23 13.59 12.25 -2.44
C GLY A 23 13.27 10.85 -1.91
N GLY A 24 11.99 10.45 -1.95
CA GLY A 24 11.56 9.14 -1.48
C GLY A 24 12.25 8.02 -2.24
N SER A 25 12.98 7.17 -1.51
CA SER A 25 13.51 5.90 -2.04
C SER A 25 12.66 4.74 -1.55
N THR A 26 12.76 3.59 -2.22
CA THR A 26 12.00 2.37 -1.88
C THR A 26 12.13 1.92 -0.43
N ASN A 27 13.18 2.37 0.27
CA ASN A 27 13.47 2.00 1.65
C ASN A 27 13.23 3.15 2.65
N SER A 28 12.94 4.38 2.19
CA SER A 28 12.83 5.55 3.04
C SER A 28 11.90 6.60 2.42
N TYR A 29 10.59 6.32 2.46
CA TYR A 29 9.58 7.31 2.12
C TYR A 29 9.33 8.22 3.31
N LYS A 30 9.48 9.53 3.13
CA LYS A 30 9.20 10.55 4.15
C LYS A 30 7.70 10.84 4.23
N TRP A 31 6.92 9.84 4.66
CA TRP A 31 5.45 9.94 4.71
C TRP A 31 4.88 11.17 5.43
N PRO A 32 5.49 11.67 6.54
CA PRO A 32 5.01 12.92 7.17
C PRO A 32 5.11 14.12 6.22
N GLU A 33 6.25 14.29 5.57
CA GLU A 33 6.51 15.39 4.62
C GLU A 33 5.65 15.26 3.35
N ILE A 34 5.50 14.05 2.82
CA ILE A 34 4.61 13.76 1.68
C ILE A 34 3.15 14.11 2.02
N HIS A 35 2.70 13.78 3.24
CA HIS A 35 1.36 14.09 3.70
C HIS A 35 1.15 15.61 3.87
N GLU A 36 2.14 16.35 4.36
CA GLU A 36 2.10 17.81 4.43
C GLU A 36 1.98 18.44 3.04
N ILE A 37 2.74 17.94 2.06
CA ILE A 37 2.65 18.40 0.65
C ILE A 37 1.27 18.10 0.07
N MET A 38 0.75 16.89 0.26
CA MET A 38 -0.60 16.57 -0.22
C MET A 38 -1.67 17.43 0.45
N THR A 39 -1.54 17.70 1.74
CA THR A 39 -2.47 18.58 2.48
C THR A 39 -2.41 20.01 1.97
N SER A 40 -1.21 20.54 1.67
CA SER A 40 -1.04 21.92 1.17
C SER A 40 -1.60 22.11 -0.24
N ILE A 41 -1.61 21.06 -1.05
CA ILE A 41 -2.26 21.03 -2.38
C ILE A 41 -3.80 20.98 -2.27
N GLY A 42 -4.34 20.65 -1.09
CA GLY A 42 -5.79 20.59 -0.83
C GLY A 42 -6.35 19.16 -0.75
N HIS A 43 -5.49 18.15 -0.75
CA HIS A 43 -5.91 16.76 -0.56
C HIS A 43 -6.19 16.45 0.90
N GLY A 44 -7.22 15.63 1.14
CA GLY A 44 -7.72 15.31 2.49
C GLY A 44 -7.51 13.86 2.90
N PHE A 45 -6.52 13.19 2.34
CA PHE A 45 -6.22 11.79 2.64
C PHE A 45 -5.34 11.68 3.88
N THR A 46 -5.55 10.66 4.70
CA THR A 46 -4.67 10.39 5.84
C THR A 46 -3.31 9.88 5.35
N LYS A 47 -2.27 10.09 6.16
CA LYS A 47 -0.92 9.54 5.89
C LYS A 47 -0.93 8.03 5.61
N ASP A 48 -1.73 7.27 6.35
CA ASP A 48 -1.91 5.83 6.14
C ASP A 48 -2.60 5.52 4.80
N ALA A 49 -3.63 6.29 4.42
CA ALA A 49 -4.28 6.11 3.12
C ALA A 49 -3.32 6.37 1.97
N ILE A 50 -2.53 7.44 2.06
CA ILE A 50 -1.52 7.81 1.06
C ILE A 50 -0.46 6.71 0.91
N SER A 51 0.13 6.27 2.03
CA SER A 51 1.19 5.24 2.00
C SER A 51 0.70 3.91 1.46
N GLN A 52 -0.52 3.52 1.82
CA GLN A 52 -1.13 2.29 1.33
C GLN A 52 -1.50 2.37 -0.15
N HIS A 53 -2.06 3.49 -0.60
CA HIS A 53 -2.45 3.65 -2.00
C HIS A 53 -1.24 3.57 -2.92
N PHE A 54 -0.17 4.31 -2.58
CA PHE A 54 1.06 4.26 -3.34
C PHE A 54 1.64 2.84 -3.40
N THR A 55 1.77 2.17 -2.26
CA THR A 55 2.42 0.86 -2.18
C THR A 55 1.59 -0.26 -2.81
N LYS A 56 0.28 -0.30 -2.55
CA LYS A 56 -0.58 -1.43 -2.89
C LYS A 56 -1.27 -1.28 -4.24
N VAL A 57 -1.49 -0.05 -4.69
CA VAL A 57 -2.17 0.25 -5.94
C VAL A 57 -1.14 0.67 -6.98
N ILE A 58 -0.50 1.82 -6.80
CA ILE A 58 0.39 2.42 -7.81
C ILE A 58 1.59 1.52 -8.09
N LEU A 59 2.39 1.18 -7.08
CA LEU A 59 3.58 0.34 -7.24
C LEU A 59 3.25 -1.06 -7.74
N ARG A 60 2.14 -1.65 -7.29
CA ARG A 60 1.71 -2.98 -7.72
C ARG A 60 1.31 -3.00 -9.20
N GLN A 61 0.52 -2.03 -9.63
CA GLN A 61 0.14 -1.89 -11.04
C GLN A 61 1.37 -1.59 -11.91
N PHE A 62 2.27 -0.74 -11.43
CA PHE A 62 3.52 -0.45 -12.12
C PHE A 62 4.39 -1.71 -12.30
N LYS A 63 4.60 -2.52 -11.24
CA LYS A 63 5.31 -3.80 -11.33
C LYS A 63 4.63 -4.77 -12.29
N GLY A 64 3.29 -4.83 -12.28
CA GLY A 64 2.50 -5.70 -13.15
C GLY A 64 2.62 -5.34 -14.64
N ARG A 65 2.72 -4.06 -14.99
CA ARG A 65 2.85 -3.61 -16.40
C ARG A 65 4.24 -3.78 -16.98
N HIS A 66 5.28 -3.61 -16.16
CA HIS A 66 6.65 -3.48 -16.65
C HIS A 66 7.55 -4.69 -16.33
N GLY A 67 7.04 -5.71 -15.62
CA GLY A 67 7.78 -6.96 -15.40
C GLY A 67 9.12 -6.74 -14.69
N PHE A 68 9.18 -5.87 -13.68
CA PHE A 68 10.42 -5.54 -13.00
C PHE A 68 11.08 -6.78 -12.35
N PRO A 69 12.41 -6.92 -12.46
CA PRO A 69 13.12 -8.00 -11.78
C PRO A 69 12.96 -7.88 -10.26
N PRO A 70 12.90 -9.02 -9.54
CA PRO A 70 12.87 -9.03 -8.07
C PRO A 70 14.08 -8.26 -7.50
N GLY A 71 13.89 -7.63 -6.34
CA GLY A 71 14.90 -6.81 -5.66
C GLY A 71 14.90 -5.30 -5.93
N LYS A 72 14.42 -4.79 -7.09
CA LYS A 72 14.49 -3.33 -7.38
C LYS A 72 13.39 -2.49 -6.69
N LEU A 73 12.33 -3.13 -6.21
CA LEU A 73 11.15 -2.49 -5.61
C LEU A 73 10.60 -3.25 -4.40
N GLU A 74 11.29 -4.28 -3.90
CA GLU A 74 10.69 -5.26 -2.98
C GLU A 74 10.64 -4.85 -1.51
N SER A 75 11.14 -3.66 -1.18
CA SER A 75 11.30 -3.22 0.20
C SER A 75 10.06 -2.56 0.82
N VAL A 76 8.95 -2.44 0.10
CA VAL A 76 7.83 -1.57 0.55
C VAL A 76 6.69 -2.34 1.24
N SER A 77 6.81 -3.66 1.43
CA SER A 77 5.74 -4.40 2.11
C SER A 77 5.83 -4.15 3.63
N PRO A 78 4.84 -3.49 4.28
CA PRO A 78 4.84 -3.41 5.73
C PRO A 78 4.77 -4.84 6.27
N ALA A 79 5.78 -5.22 7.06
CA ALA A 79 5.85 -6.53 7.69
C ALA A 79 4.52 -6.81 8.40
N LYS A 80 3.79 -7.83 7.91
CA LYS A 80 2.61 -8.32 8.61
C LYS A 80 3.08 -8.78 9.98
N THR A 81 2.78 -8.01 11.02
CA THR A 81 2.89 -8.46 12.40
C THR A 81 1.92 -9.63 12.54
N LYS A 82 2.45 -10.86 12.41
CA LYS A 82 1.71 -12.07 12.76
C LYS A 82 1.38 -11.95 14.24
N LYS A 83 0.13 -11.58 14.57
CA LYS A 83 -0.44 -11.88 15.88
C LYS A 83 -0.39 -13.40 16.02
N ARG A 84 0.56 -13.90 16.81
CA ARG A 84 0.45 -15.24 17.43
C ARG A 84 -0.71 -15.13 18.42
N ALA A 85 -1.88 -15.63 18.02
CA ALA A 85 -2.86 -16.12 18.98
C ALA A 85 -2.54 -17.61 19.17
N ALA A 86 -2.21 -17.96 20.41
CA ALA A 86 -2.06 -19.33 20.88
C ALA A 86 -3.44 -19.96 21.14
N GLU A 87 -3.47 -21.30 21.11
CA GLU A 87 -4.54 -22.21 21.59
C GLU A 87 -5.87 -22.13 20.83
N ASP A 88 -6.66 -23.18 20.61
CA ASP A 88 -6.62 -24.63 20.80
C ASP A 88 -7.92 -25.14 20.11
N ALA A 89 -7.99 -26.43 19.78
CA ALA A 89 -9.21 -27.17 19.39
C ALA A 89 -9.91 -26.83 18.06
N ALA A 90 -9.82 -27.77 17.11
CA ALA A 90 -10.96 -28.53 16.56
C ALA A 90 -10.63 -29.08 15.16
N GLU A 91 -10.24 -30.35 15.17
CA GLU A 91 -10.42 -31.37 14.14
C GLU A 91 -11.51 -31.05 13.10
N SER A 92 -11.15 -31.08 11.82
CA SER A 92 -12.10 -31.03 10.71
C SER A 92 -11.73 -32.09 9.67
N PRO A 93 -12.35 -33.28 9.68
CA PRO A 93 -12.24 -34.25 8.62
C PRO A 93 -13.48 -34.13 7.74
N SER A 94 -13.34 -33.70 6.48
CA SER A 94 -14.14 -34.25 5.38
C SER A 94 -13.69 -33.71 4.03
N LYS A 95 -12.85 -34.52 3.40
CA LYS A 95 -12.69 -34.57 1.95
C LYS A 95 -14.00 -35.07 1.32
N ARG A 96 -14.51 -34.24 0.42
CA ARG A 96 -15.18 -34.52 -0.88
C ARG A 96 -15.77 -35.93 -1.12
N ARG A 97 -17.04 -35.93 -1.56
CA ARG A 97 -17.78 -37.05 -2.18
C ARG A 97 -17.21 -37.50 -3.54
N ALA A 98 -17.59 -38.73 -3.92
CA ALA A 98 -17.43 -39.47 -5.18
C ALA A 98 -16.03 -40.09 -5.39
N ASP A 99 -15.85 -41.39 -5.59
CA ASP A 99 -16.64 -42.43 -6.29
C ASP A 99 -16.62 -43.75 -5.49
#